data_AF-A0A832CPP0-F1
#
_entry.id   AF-A0A832CPP0-F1
#
_cell.length_a   1.000
_cell.length_b   1.000
_cell.length_c   1.000
_cell.angle_alpha   90.00
_cell.angle_beta   90.00
_cell.angle_gamma   90.00
#
_symmetry.space_group_name_H-M   'P 1'
#
loop_
_entity.id
_entity.type
_entity.pdbx_description
1 polymer ?
#
loop_
_entity_poly.entity_id
_entity_poly.type
_entity_poly.pdbx_seq_one_letter_code
_entity_poly.pdbx_strand_id
1 'polypeptide(L)'
;MLYYENNANLFFGKEGKVEVKGKKEGTEMIGKDEMTETTRGLKPLPSQKVEPNTPLFDAYKIMQSLTDDSEKKDFYSADKLGEIIGRWNINYSRYLVDVKDYDSALHTLQFALDITSSPEIRADARLQRGSIFSIFLNSYEEALAEYLLNLEEYPKLPQAEVSLYNVALLLDELGYSEKAKERLKEYKEKYPNGRYINNVNRMLGE
;
A
#
# COMPACT_ATOMS: atom_id res chain seq x y z
N MET A 1 -10.41 -4.84 20.09
CA MET A 1 -11.32 -4.07 19.21
C MET A 1 -11.05 -4.51 17.78
N LEU A 2 -12.08 -4.69 16.96
CA LEU A 2 -11.97 -5.12 15.56
C LEU A 2 -12.57 -4.03 14.66
N TYR A 3 -11.84 -3.66 13.61
CA TYR A 3 -12.32 -2.87 12.48
C TYR A 3 -12.22 -3.70 11.21
N TYR A 4 -13.26 -3.65 10.38
CA TYR A 4 -13.35 -4.41 9.14
C TYR A 4 -13.83 -3.52 7.99
N GLU A 5 -13.13 -3.57 6.86
CA GLU A 5 -13.45 -2.84 5.63
C GLU A 5 -12.91 -3.62 4.41
N ASN A 6 -13.72 -3.84 3.36
CA ASN A 6 -13.36 -4.49 2.08
C ASN A 6 -12.36 -5.68 2.16
N ASN A 7 -12.58 -6.62 3.10
CA ASN A 7 -11.75 -7.80 3.38
C ASN A 7 -10.49 -7.59 4.22
N ALA A 8 -10.21 -6.35 4.63
CA ALA A 8 -9.17 -6.01 5.59
C ALA A 8 -9.73 -6.01 7.01
N ASN A 9 -8.98 -6.60 7.95
CA ASN A 9 -9.33 -6.68 9.36
C ASN A 9 -8.17 -6.12 10.17
N LEU A 10 -8.45 -5.09 10.98
CA LEU A 10 -7.53 -4.47 11.91
C LEU A 10 -7.94 -4.80 13.34
N PHE A 11 -6.98 -5.27 14.14
CA PHE A 11 -7.21 -5.68 15.51
C PHE A 11 -6.34 -4.84 16.45
N PHE A 12 -6.95 -4.28 17.49
CA PHE A 12 -6.26 -3.65 18.61
C PHE A 12 -6.52 -4.43 19.89
N GLY A 13 -5.46 -4.83 20.59
CA GLY A 13 -5.54 -5.47 21.89
C GLY A 13 -5.76 -4.46 23.01
N LYS A 14 -6.82 -4.64 23.79
CA LYS A 14 -7.20 -3.77 24.91
C LYS A 14 -6.68 -4.33 26.24
N GLU A 15 -6.92 -5.61 26.47
CA GLU A 15 -6.57 -6.34 27.70
C GLU A 15 -6.29 -7.81 27.36
N GLY A 16 -5.53 -8.49 28.22
CA GLY A 16 -5.20 -9.90 28.06
C GLY A 16 -4.35 -10.18 26.82
N LYS A 17 -4.47 -11.42 26.31
CA LYS A 17 -3.87 -11.85 25.04
C LYS A 17 -4.95 -12.47 24.16
N VAL A 18 -4.97 -12.10 22.89
CA VAL A 18 -5.93 -12.61 21.90
C VAL A 18 -5.16 -13.23 20.76
N GLU A 19 -5.58 -14.42 20.34
CA GLU A 19 -5.10 -15.06 19.11
C GLU A 19 -5.93 -14.57 17.92
N VAL A 20 -5.26 -14.03 16.90
CA VAL A 20 -5.86 -13.65 15.62
C VAL A 20 -5.45 -14.68 14.58
N LYS A 21 -6.41 -15.16 13.78
CA LYS A 21 -6.19 -16.23 12.79
C LYS A 21 -6.67 -15.83 11.40
N GLY A 22 -5.81 -16.04 10.40
CA GLY A 22 -6.16 -15.94 8.99
C GLY A 22 -6.94 -17.17 8.51
N LYS A 23 -7.76 -17.02 7.46
CA LYS A 23 -8.52 -18.16 6.90
C LYS A 23 -7.62 -19.21 6.25
N LYS A 24 -6.51 -18.80 5.62
CA LYS A 24 -5.66 -19.68 4.82
C LYS A 24 -4.64 -20.43 5.68
N GLU A 25 -3.87 -19.74 6.53
CA GLU A 25 -2.96 -20.35 7.49
C GLU A 25 -2.35 -19.28 8.44
N GLY A 26 -1.83 -19.72 9.59
CA GLY A 26 -1.09 -18.90 10.55
C GLY A 26 -1.93 -18.08 11.53
N THR A 27 -1.34 -17.81 12.69
CA THR A 27 -1.91 -16.98 13.75
C THR A 27 -0.90 -15.95 14.22
N GLU A 28 -1.41 -14.89 14.85
CA GLU A 28 -0.62 -13.89 15.57
C GLU A 28 -1.27 -13.65 16.92
N MET A 29 -0.45 -13.56 17.97
CA MET A 29 -0.90 -13.20 19.30
C MET A 29 -0.77 -11.69 19.49
N ILE A 30 -1.83 -11.03 19.94
CA ILE A 30 -1.78 -9.62 20.34
C ILE A 30 -2.11 -9.48 21.81
N GLY A 31 -1.31 -8.69 22.52
CA GLY A 31 -1.51 -8.27 23.89
C GLY A 31 -2.11 -6.87 23.99
N LYS A 32 -2.14 -6.34 25.21
CA LYS A 32 -2.50 -4.93 25.46
C LYS A 32 -1.52 -3.98 24.73
N ASP A 33 -2.07 -2.92 24.16
CA ASP A 33 -1.33 -1.87 23.44
C ASP A 33 -0.56 -2.42 22.22
N GLU A 34 -1.04 -3.53 21.65
CA GLU A 34 -0.54 -4.12 20.41
C GLU A 34 -1.65 -4.17 19.37
N MET A 35 -1.26 -4.17 18.10
CA MET A 35 -2.16 -4.35 16.97
C MET A 35 -1.63 -5.40 16.00
N THR A 36 -2.54 -6.07 15.29
CA THR A 36 -2.22 -6.87 14.11
C THR A 36 -3.26 -6.62 13.03
N GLU A 37 -2.90 -6.94 11.79
CA GLU A 37 -3.74 -6.75 10.62
C GLU A 37 -3.69 -8.00 9.72
N THR A 38 -4.81 -8.30 9.06
CA THR A 38 -4.90 -9.36 8.04
C THR A 38 -5.88 -8.92 6.96
N THR A 39 -5.56 -9.26 5.71
CA THR A 39 -6.47 -9.05 4.59
C THR A 39 -6.65 -10.31 3.75
N ARG A 40 -7.80 -10.45 3.09
CA ARG A 40 -8.09 -11.54 2.12
C ARG A 40 -7.85 -12.96 2.66
N GLY A 41 -7.97 -13.11 3.98
CA GLY A 41 -7.75 -14.37 4.68
C GLY A 41 -6.28 -14.81 4.80
N LEU A 42 -5.32 -13.93 4.49
CA LEU A 42 -3.89 -14.17 4.69
C LEU A 42 -3.53 -14.30 6.17
N LYS A 43 -2.36 -14.88 6.46
CA LYS A 43 -1.80 -14.91 7.81
C LYS A 43 -1.71 -13.48 8.36
N PRO A 44 -2.10 -13.21 9.61
CA PRO A 44 -1.93 -11.87 10.19
C PRO A 44 -0.46 -11.43 10.23
N LEU A 45 -0.23 -10.13 10.06
CA LEU A 45 1.10 -9.53 10.14
C LEU A 45 1.63 -9.57 11.58
N PRO A 46 2.97 -9.62 11.77
CA PRO A 46 3.57 -9.54 13.09
C PRO A 46 3.03 -8.34 13.88
N SER A 47 2.72 -8.56 15.15
CA SER A 47 2.10 -7.54 15.99
C SER A 47 2.99 -6.31 16.15
N GLN A 48 2.36 -5.13 16.12
CA GLN A 48 3.03 -3.84 16.28
C GLN A 48 2.55 -3.15 17.56
N LYS A 49 3.47 -2.47 18.25
CA LYS A 49 3.14 -1.67 19.43
C LYS A 49 2.40 -0.40 19.04
N VAL A 50 1.40 -0.07 19.85
CA VAL A 50 0.60 1.15 19.74
C VAL A 50 1.18 2.19 20.70
N GLU A 51 2.20 2.90 20.25
CA GLU A 51 2.91 3.88 21.09
C GLU A 51 2.23 5.26 21.04
N PRO A 52 2.16 6.00 22.17
CA PRO A 52 1.61 7.35 22.19
C PRO A 52 2.24 8.29 21.16
N ASN A 53 1.47 9.25 20.65
CA ASN A 53 1.88 10.23 19.62
C ASN A 53 2.28 9.60 18.28
N THR A 54 1.70 8.44 17.94
CA THR A 54 1.85 7.80 16.63
C THR A 54 0.51 7.71 15.90
N PRO A 55 0.50 7.59 14.56
CA PRO A 55 -0.74 7.37 13.81
C PRO A 55 -1.52 6.12 14.26
N LEU A 56 -0.84 5.07 14.73
CA LEU A 56 -1.50 3.89 15.29
C LEU A 56 -2.23 4.20 16.59
N PHE A 57 -1.66 5.07 17.43
CA PHE A 57 -2.33 5.50 18.65
C PHE A 57 -3.54 6.37 18.34
N ASP A 58 -3.47 7.25 17.34
CA ASP A 58 -4.62 8.02 16.89
C ASP A 58 -5.75 7.10 16.39
N ALA A 59 -5.41 6.10 15.57
CA ALA A 59 -6.35 5.07 15.12
C ALA A 59 -6.96 4.26 16.29
N TYR A 60 -6.13 3.90 17.29
CA TYR A 60 -6.58 3.24 18.50
C TYR A 60 -7.58 4.11 19.29
N LYS A 61 -7.30 5.41 19.42
CA LYS A 61 -8.20 6.37 20.11
C LYS A 61 -9.53 6.54 19.38
N ILE A 62 -9.52 6.58 18.05
CA ILE A 62 -10.74 6.59 17.23
C ILE A 62 -11.54 5.31 17.51
N MET A 63 -10.89 4.15 17.40
CA MET A 63 -11.54 2.85 17.65
C MET A 63 -12.13 2.74 19.06
N GLN A 64 -11.39 3.22 20.07
CA GLN A 64 -11.87 3.26 21.44
C GLN A 64 -13.15 4.10 21.57
N SER A 65 -13.20 5.29 20.93
CA SER A 65 -14.39 6.16 20.97
C SER A 65 -15.64 5.53 20.34
N LEU A 66 -15.48 4.56 19.45
CA LEU A 66 -16.59 3.86 18.80
C LEU A 66 -17.12 2.69 19.63
N THR A 67 -16.26 2.08 20.45
CA THR A 67 -16.58 0.88 21.24
C THR A 67 -16.92 1.17 22.70
N ASP A 68 -16.50 2.31 23.24
CA ASP A 68 -16.83 2.70 24.61
C ASP A 68 -18.28 3.22 24.67
N ASP A 69 -19.01 2.90 25.75
CA ASP A 69 -20.42 3.29 25.98
C ASP A 69 -20.64 4.81 26.20
N SER A 70 -19.62 5.63 25.93
CA SER A 70 -19.72 7.08 26.06
C SER A 70 -20.57 7.69 24.95
N GLU A 71 -21.41 8.68 25.28
CA GLU A 71 -22.39 9.29 24.36
C GLU A 71 -21.78 10.01 23.14
N LYS A 72 -20.47 10.27 23.12
CA LYS A 72 -19.78 11.01 22.04
C LYS A 72 -18.97 10.08 21.16
N LYS A 73 -19.64 9.43 20.21
CA LYS A 73 -19.00 8.67 19.13
C LYS A 73 -18.47 9.62 18.06
N ASP A 74 -17.21 9.48 17.68
CA ASP A 74 -16.59 10.28 16.62
C ASP A 74 -16.69 9.57 15.26
N PHE A 75 -17.88 9.63 14.65
CA PHE A 75 -18.13 9.02 13.34
C PHE A 75 -17.31 9.67 12.21
N TYR A 76 -17.01 10.96 12.31
CA TYR A 76 -16.22 11.66 11.29
C TYR A 76 -14.79 11.12 11.22
N SER A 77 -14.16 10.89 12.37
CA SER A 77 -12.83 10.29 12.41
C SER A 77 -12.87 8.80 12.06
N ALA A 78 -13.98 8.10 12.35
CA ALA A 78 -14.19 6.71 11.94
C ALA A 78 -14.19 6.54 10.42
N ASP A 79 -14.85 7.45 9.69
CA ASP A 79 -14.87 7.45 8.22
C ASP A 79 -13.46 7.61 7.61
N LYS A 80 -12.54 8.23 8.36
CA LYS A 80 -11.14 8.43 7.94
C LYS A 80 -10.19 7.34 8.43
N LEU A 81 -10.66 6.38 9.24
CA LEU A 81 -9.80 5.38 9.86
C LEU A 81 -9.05 4.56 8.81
N GLY A 82 -9.73 4.16 7.73
CA GLY A 82 -9.10 3.46 6.61
C GLY A 82 -7.98 4.27 5.94
N GLU A 83 -8.15 5.59 5.79
CA GLU A 83 -7.09 6.45 5.23
C GLU A 83 -5.89 6.60 6.17
N ILE A 84 -6.14 6.77 7.48
CA ILE A 84 -5.08 6.88 8.50
C ILE A 84 -4.23 5.61 8.50
N ILE A 85 -4.90 4.46 8.54
CA ILE A 85 -4.24 3.14 8.56
C ILE A 85 -3.57 2.84 7.23
N GLY A 86 -4.21 3.18 6.10
CA GLY A 86 -3.61 3.03 4.77
C GLY A 86 -2.31 3.81 4.63
N ARG A 87 -2.27 5.06 5.11
CA ARG A 87 -1.04 5.89 5.12
C ARG A 87 0.02 5.35 6.06
N TRP A 88 -0.37 4.87 7.24
CA TRP A 88 0.55 4.24 8.17
C TRP A 88 1.21 3.00 7.52
N ASN A 89 0.41 2.14 6.89
CA ASN A 89 0.89 0.95 6.19
C ASN A 89 1.85 1.27 5.04
N ILE A 90 1.55 2.29 4.23
CA ILE A 90 2.45 2.80 3.18
C ILE A 90 3.80 3.29 3.71
N ASN A 91 3.84 3.80 4.94
CA ASN A 91 5.10 4.19 5.59
C ASN A 91 5.81 2.98 6.21
N TYR A 92 5.04 2.08 6.83
CA TYR A 92 5.58 0.88 7.46
C TYR A 92 6.19 -0.09 6.44
N SER A 93 5.61 -0.20 5.24
CA SER A 93 6.19 -0.99 4.14
C SER A 93 7.60 -0.54 3.76
N ARG A 94 7.90 0.77 3.85
CA ARG A 94 9.24 1.29 3.55
C ARG A 94 10.25 0.83 4.59
N TYR A 95 9.88 0.86 5.87
CA TYR A 95 10.69 0.28 6.93
C TYR A 95 10.92 -1.23 6.69
N LEU A 96 9.87 -1.96 6.32
CA LEU A 96 9.96 -3.40 6.04
C LEU A 96 10.91 -3.69 4.86
N VAL A 97 10.88 -2.87 3.81
CA VAL A 97 11.85 -2.91 2.71
C VAL A 97 13.27 -2.67 3.20
N ASP A 98 13.50 -1.70 4.08
CA ASP A 98 14.83 -1.39 4.62
C ASP A 98 15.42 -2.58 5.41
N VAL A 99 14.58 -3.32 6.14
CA VAL A 99 14.98 -4.56 6.83
C VAL A 99 14.87 -5.81 5.95
N LYS A 100 14.58 -5.64 4.65
CA LYS A 100 14.48 -6.69 3.63
C LYS A 100 13.35 -7.71 3.83
N ASP A 101 12.34 -7.35 4.62
CA ASP A 101 11.12 -8.14 4.75
C ASP A 101 10.11 -7.75 3.65
N TYR A 102 10.42 -8.17 2.42
CA TYR A 102 9.63 -7.83 1.24
C TYR A 102 8.24 -8.45 1.25
N ASP A 103 8.09 -9.64 1.83
CA ASP A 103 6.80 -10.33 1.94
C ASP A 103 5.84 -9.57 2.84
N SER A 104 6.30 -9.17 4.04
CA SER A 104 5.50 -8.33 4.94
C SER A 104 5.23 -6.96 4.31
N ALA A 105 6.21 -6.36 3.63
CA ALA A 105 6.02 -5.06 2.96
C ALA A 105 4.91 -5.12 1.91
N LEU A 106 4.90 -6.15 1.05
CA LEU A 106 3.86 -6.37 0.05
C LEU A 106 2.51 -6.66 0.69
N HIS A 107 2.48 -7.40 1.79
CA HIS A 107 1.24 -7.70 2.52
C HIS A 107 0.66 -6.44 3.17
N THR A 108 1.47 -5.63 3.84
CA THR A 108 1.10 -4.32 4.38
C THR A 108 0.56 -3.37 3.29
N LEU A 109 1.19 -3.35 2.11
CA LEU A 109 0.68 -2.56 0.98
C LEU A 109 -0.63 -3.12 0.41
N GLN A 110 -0.80 -4.44 0.40
CA GLN A 110 -2.07 -5.06 0.04
C GLN A 110 -3.17 -4.69 1.05
N PHE A 111 -2.84 -4.64 2.34
CA PHE A 111 -3.76 -4.17 3.37
C PHE A 111 -4.16 -2.71 3.13
N ALA A 112 -3.21 -1.83 2.80
CA ALA A 112 -3.50 -0.43 2.46
C ALA A 112 -4.46 -0.30 1.26
N LEU A 113 -4.33 -1.17 0.25
CA LEU A 113 -5.26 -1.23 -0.88
C LEU A 113 -6.65 -1.71 -0.49
N ASP A 114 -6.78 -2.53 0.56
CA ASP A 114 -8.07 -3.11 0.94
C ASP A 114 -8.79 -2.25 1.99
N ILE A 115 -8.07 -1.60 2.89
CA ILE A 115 -8.68 -0.84 4.00
C ILE A 115 -9.26 0.52 3.59
N THR A 116 -8.94 1.02 2.39
CA THR A 116 -9.41 2.35 1.94
C THR A 116 -9.82 2.38 0.46
N SER A 117 -10.75 3.27 0.16
CA SER A 117 -11.17 3.64 -1.19
C SER A 117 -10.47 4.91 -1.73
N SER A 118 -9.62 5.58 -0.93
CA SER A 118 -8.91 6.80 -1.34
C SER A 118 -8.04 6.55 -2.58
N PRO A 119 -8.31 7.22 -3.72
CA PRO A 119 -7.51 7.05 -4.93
C PRO A 119 -6.02 7.35 -4.73
N GLU A 120 -5.68 8.38 -3.96
CA GLU A 120 -4.29 8.78 -3.71
C GLU A 120 -3.51 7.72 -2.93
N ILE A 121 -4.10 7.18 -1.86
CA ILE A 121 -3.47 6.14 -1.03
C ILE A 121 -3.31 4.87 -1.85
N ARG A 122 -4.33 4.48 -2.59
CA ARG A 122 -4.29 3.28 -3.42
C ARG A 122 -3.25 3.39 -4.53
N ALA A 123 -3.16 4.55 -5.18
CA ALA A 123 -2.16 4.80 -6.21
C ALA A 123 -0.73 4.75 -5.67
N ASP A 124 -0.49 5.32 -4.47
CA ASP A 124 0.80 5.22 -3.77
C ASP A 124 1.14 3.78 -3.40
N ALA A 125 0.16 3.01 -2.90
CA ALA A 125 0.38 1.63 -2.52
C ALA A 125 0.75 0.76 -3.72
N ARG A 126 0.04 0.89 -4.85
CA ARG A 126 0.39 0.22 -6.12
C ARG A 126 1.77 0.60 -6.62
N LEU A 127 2.11 1.89 -6.59
CA LEU A 127 3.41 2.37 -7.01
C LEU A 127 4.54 1.73 -6.19
N GLN A 128 4.39 1.66 -4.87
CA GLN A 128 5.37 1.01 -3.98
C GLN A 128 5.45 -0.50 -4.21
N ARG A 129 4.31 -1.19 -4.41
CA ARG A 129 4.30 -2.63 -4.74
C ARG A 129 5.07 -2.89 -6.03
N GLY A 130 4.80 -2.11 -7.08
CA GLY A 130 5.54 -2.20 -8.34
C GLY A 130 7.05 -1.98 -8.17
N SER A 131 7.44 -1.03 -7.31
CA SER A 131 8.85 -0.79 -7.00
C SER A 131 9.48 -1.95 -6.24
N ILE A 132 8.77 -2.59 -5.32
CA ILE A 132 9.29 -3.76 -4.60
C ILE A 132 9.50 -4.94 -5.55
N PHE A 133 8.50 -5.24 -6.37
CA PHE A 133 8.58 -6.32 -7.35
C PHE A 133 9.73 -6.13 -8.34
N SER A 134 9.87 -4.91 -8.88
CA SER A 134 10.90 -4.63 -9.89
C SER A 134 12.31 -4.54 -9.32
N ILE A 135 12.50 -3.82 -8.20
CA ILE A 135 13.84 -3.50 -7.69
C ILE A 135 14.40 -4.63 -6.83
N PHE A 136 13.58 -5.26 -5.99
CA PHE A 136 14.07 -6.21 -4.99
C PHE A 136 13.81 -7.67 -5.32
N LEU A 137 12.74 -7.96 -6.07
CA LEU A 137 12.32 -9.34 -6.34
C LEU A 137 12.59 -9.81 -7.77
N ASN A 138 12.94 -8.89 -8.69
CA ASN A 138 13.04 -9.16 -10.13
C ASN A 138 11.77 -9.80 -10.72
N SER A 139 10.62 -9.50 -10.13
CA SER A 139 9.28 -9.93 -10.54
C SER A 139 8.70 -8.90 -11.50
N TYR A 140 9.24 -8.83 -12.72
CA TYR A 140 8.95 -7.73 -13.64
C TYR A 140 7.51 -7.75 -14.15
N GLU A 141 6.91 -8.92 -14.34
CA GLU A 141 5.51 -9.07 -14.72
C GLU A 141 4.55 -8.56 -13.64
N GLU A 142 4.80 -8.90 -12.38
CA GLU A 142 4.03 -8.40 -11.24
C GLU A 142 4.21 -6.89 -11.06
N ALA A 143 5.44 -6.39 -11.23
CA ALA A 143 5.71 -4.96 -11.20
C ALA A 143 4.94 -4.21 -12.30
N LEU A 144 4.97 -4.76 -13.52
CA LEU A 144 4.27 -4.22 -14.67
C LEU A 144 2.75 -4.19 -14.42
N ALA A 145 2.19 -5.25 -13.84
CA ALA A 145 0.77 -5.31 -13.51
C ALA A 145 0.36 -4.19 -12.52
N GLU A 146 1.15 -3.94 -11.47
CA GLU A 146 0.84 -2.87 -10.51
C GLU A 146 0.89 -1.48 -11.15
N TYR A 147 1.88 -1.21 -11.98
CA TYR A 147 1.98 0.08 -12.67
C TYR A 147 0.89 0.27 -13.72
N LEU A 148 0.52 -0.78 -14.47
CA LEU A 148 -0.59 -0.73 -15.42
C LEU A 148 -1.93 -0.46 -14.72
N LEU A 149 -2.18 -1.10 -13.58
CA LEU A 149 -3.37 -0.82 -12.77
C LEU A 149 -3.39 0.63 -12.28
N ASN A 150 -2.25 1.23 -11.97
CA ASN A 150 -2.16 2.65 -11.65
C ASN A 150 -2.56 3.56 -12.83
N LEU A 151 -2.14 3.22 -14.05
CA LEU A 151 -2.50 3.97 -15.25
C LEU A 151 -3.98 3.84 -15.61
N GLU A 152 -4.56 2.66 -15.36
CA GLU A 152 -5.97 2.38 -15.62
C GLU A 152 -6.90 3.03 -14.58
N GLU A 153 -6.62 2.80 -13.29
CA GLU A 153 -7.51 3.21 -12.20
C GLU A 153 -7.29 4.69 -11.81
N TYR A 154 -6.06 5.20 -11.94
CA TYR A 154 -5.67 6.52 -11.42
C TYR A 154 -4.96 7.42 -12.45
N PRO A 155 -5.45 7.55 -13.70
CA PRO A 155 -4.73 8.20 -14.81
C PRO A 155 -4.43 9.69 -14.61
N LYS A 156 -5.13 10.36 -13.68
CA LYS A 156 -4.99 11.80 -13.42
C LYS A 156 -4.12 12.12 -12.19
N LEU A 157 -3.72 11.11 -11.42
CA LEU A 157 -2.91 11.32 -10.23
C LEU A 157 -1.42 11.39 -10.59
N PRO A 158 -0.59 12.08 -9.78
CA PRO A 158 0.85 12.19 -10.04
C PRO A 158 1.58 10.84 -10.18
N GLN A 159 1.08 9.78 -9.54
CA GLN A 159 1.63 8.43 -9.60
C GLN A 159 1.52 7.82 -11.00
N ALA A 160 0.57 8.27 -11.82
CA ALA A 160 0.41 7.80 -13.20
C ALA A 160 1.65 8.14 -14.05
N GLU A 161 2.25 9.32 -13.85
CA GLU A 161 3.48 9.69 -14.56
C GLU A 161 4.62 8.72 -14.26
N VAL A 162 4.85 8.43 -12.97
CA VAL A 162 5.90 7.50 -12.53
C VAL A 162 5.61 6.09 -13.03
N SER A 163 4.35 5.66 -12.98
CA SER A 163 3.93 4.35 -13.44
C SER A 163 4.13 4.20 -14.96
N LEU A 164 3.82 5.22 -15.76
CA LEU A 164 4.02 5.19 -17.22
C LEU A 164 5.49 5.06 -17.59
N TYR A 165 6.35 5.82 -16.92
CA TYR A 165 7.79 5.71 -17.12
C TYR A 165 8.30 4.30 -16.76
N ASN A 166 7.91 3.77 -15.60
CA ASN A 166 8.34 2.43 -15.19
C ASN A 166 7.77 1.31 -16.05
N VAL A 167 6.55 1.44 -16.57
CA VAL A 167 5.98 0.50 -17.57
C VAL A 167 6.89 0.43 -18.79
N ALA A 168 7.37 1.57 -19.29
CA ALA A 168 8.28 1.60 -20.43
C ALA A 168 9.61 0.89 -20.12
N LEU A 169 10.20 1.15 -18.94
CA LEU A 169 11.43 0.48 -18.52
C LEU A 169 11.27 -1.04 -18.43
N LEU A 170 10.20 -1.51 -17.77
CA LEU A 170 9.96 -2.94 -17.59
C LEU A 170 9.64 -3.65 -18.91
N LEU A 171 8.93 -2.99 -19.82
CA LEU A 171 8.69 -3.55 -21.15
C LEU A 171 9.99 -3.76 -21.93
N ASP A 172 10.95 -2.85 -21.80
CA ASP A 172 12.26 -3.00 -22.43
C ASP A 172 13.07 -4.12 -21.78
N GLU A 173 13.08 -4.19 -20.44
CA GLU A 173 13.73 -5.26 -19.68
C GLU A 173 13.18 -6.65 -20.02
N LEU A 174 11.87 -6.75 -20.28
CA LEU A 174 11.20 -7.97 -20.72
C LEU A 174 11.38 -8.27 -22.22
N GLY A 175 12.16 -7.48 -22.96
CA GLY A 175 12.44 -7.66 -24.38
C GLY A 175 11.33 -7.18 -25.33
N TYR A 176 10.32 -6.46 -24.83
CA TYR A 176 9.24 -5.87 -25.62
C TYR A 176 9.59 -4.44 -26.09
N SER A 177 10.76 -4.25 -26.69
CA SER A 177 11.32 -2.91 -27.00
C SER A 177 10.42 -2.03 -27.87
N GLU A 178 9.63 -2.59 -28.79
CA GLU A 178 8.67 -1.77 -29.57
C GLU A 178 7.54 -1.22 -28.70
N LYS A 179 7.00 -2.03 -27.79
CA LYS A 179 6.00 -1.57 -26.81
C LYS A 179 6.61 -0.57 -25.83
N ALA A 180 7.87 -0.76 -25.43
CA ALA A 180 8.58 0.20 -24.59
C ALA A 180 8.67 1.57 -25.28
N LYS A 181 9.08 1.61 -26.55
CA LYS A 181 9.12 2.84 -27.36
C LYS A 181 7.74 3.51 -27.49
N GLU A 182 6.68 2.74 -27.69
CA GLU A 182 5.31 3.28 -27.70
C GLU A 182 4.97 4.00 -26.39
N ARG A 183 5.31 3.40 -25.24
CA ARG A 183 5.07 4.00 -23.91
C ARG A 183 5.96 5.20 -23.62
N LEU A 184 7.21 5.21 -24.10
CA LEU A 184 8.08 6.38 -24.03
C LEU A 184 7.53 7.56 -24.84
N LYS A 185 7.00 7.30 -26.05
CA LYS A 185 6.34 8.33 -26.86
C LYS A 185 5.08 8.87 -26.16
N GLU A 186 4.27 7.97 -25.62
CA GLU A 186 3.10 8.35 -24.80
C GLU A 186 3.50 9.23 -23.61
N TYR A 187 4.60 8.88 -22.92
CA TYR A 187 5.11 9.70 -21.81
C TYR A 187 5.47 11.09 -22.29
N LYS A 188 6.21 11.22 -23.39
CA LYS A 188 6.62 12.52 -23.96
C LYS A 188 5.41 13.40 -24.33
N GLU A 189 4.35 12.79 -24.85
CA GLU A 189 3.11 13.51 -25.19
C GLU A 189 2.33 13.96 -23.95
N LYS A 190 2.17 13.07 -22.96
CA LYS A 190 1.38 13.35 -21.74
C LYS A 190 2.12 14.22 -20.73
N TYR A 191 3.44 14.06 -20.64
CA TYR A 191 4.30 14.69 -19.64
C TYR A 191 5.52 15.36 -20.31
N PRO A 192 5.32 16.35 -21.20
CA PRO A 192 6.42 17.00 -21.92
C PRO A 192 7.40 17.77 -21.01
N ASN A 193 6.96 18.11 -19.79
CA ASN A 193 7.79 18.69 -18.74
C ASN A 193 7.89 17.75 -17.52
N GLY A 194 7.68 16.45 -17.73
CA GLY A 194 7.66 15.44 -16.69
C GLY A 194 9.03 15.22 -16.05
N ARG A 195 9.02 14.65 -14.84
CA ARG A 195 10.19 14.31 -14.03
C ARG A 195 11.23 13.47 -14.79
N TYR A 196 10.79 12.64 -15.73
CA TYR A 196 11.63 11.68 -16.46
C TYR A 196 11.86 12.06 -17.93
N ILE A 197 11.43 13.24 -18.39
CA ILE A 197 11.49 13.61 -19.82
C ILE A 197 12.89 13.49 -20.43
N ASN A 198 13.94 13.88 -19.69
CA ASN A 198 15.32 13.77 -20.15
C ASN A 198 15.75 12.31 -20.36
N ASN A 199 15.30 11.39 -19.50
CA ASN A 199 15.58 9.96 -19.67
C ASN A 199 14.80 9.41 -20.86
N VAL A 200 13.54 9.83 -21.02
CA VAL A 200 12.69 9.42 -22.14
C VAL A 200 13.29 9.84 -23.48
N ASN A 201 13.71 11.10 -23.64
CA ASN A 201 14.37 11.57 -24.87
C ASN A 201 15.65 10.76 -25.16
N ARG A 202 16.48 10.54 -24.13
CA ARG A 202 17.70 9.73 -24.27
C ARG A 202 17.41 8.29 -24.73
N MET A 203 16.36 7.66 -24.20
CA MET A 203 15.96 6.30 -24.58
C MET A 203 15.34 6.24 -25.98
N LEU A 204 14.73 7.33 -26.45
CA LEU A 204 14.24 7.48 -27.82
C LEU A 204 15.34 7.85 -28.83
N GLY A 205 16.52 8.27 -28.35
CA GLY A 205 17.64 8.69 -29.19
C GLY A 205 17.54 10.14 -29.70
N GLU A 206 16.92 11.02 -28.92
CA GLU A 206 16.67 12.44 -29.23
C GLU A 206 17.52 13.41 -28.41
#